data_AF-A0A1A8R0K5-F1
#
_entry.id   AF-A0A1A8R0K5-F1
#
_cell.length_a   1.000
_cell.length_b   1.000
_cell.length_c   1.000
_cell.angle_alpha   90.00
_cell.angle_beta   90.00
_cell.angle_gamma   90.00
#
_symmetry.space_group_name_H-M   'P 1'
#
loop_
_entity.id
_entity.type
_entity.pdbx_description
1 polymer ?
#
loop_
_entity_poly.entity_id
_entity_poly.type
_entity_poly.pdbx_seq_one_letter_code
_entity_poly.pdbx_strand_id
1 'polypeptide(L)' 'CILYTLLVGKPPFETSCLKDTYSRIKKNNYTIPWHITPTAATLIKKMLHADPAQRPSVAEVQADEFFTSG' A
#
# COMPACT_ATOMS: atom_id res chain seq x y z
N CYS A 1 -2.44 -4.32 1.26
CA CYS A 1 -3.71 -3.61 1.52
C CYS A 1 -3.94 -3.33 3.00
N ILE A 2 -3.83 -4.34 3.87
CA ILE A 2 -4.09 -4.20 5.33
C ILE A 2 -3.30 -3.05 5.97
N LEU A 3 -1.98 -2.96 5.71
CA LEU A 3 -1.14 -1.88 6.24
C LEU A 3 -1.68 -0.48 5.90
N TYR A 4 -2.06 -0.25 4.63
CA TYR A 4 -2.66 1.02 4.21
C TYR A 4 -3.94 1.30 4.99
N THR A 5 -4.83 0.31 5.13
CA THR A 5 -6.10 0.48 5.84
C THR A 5 -5.90 0.76 7.32
N LEU A 6 -4.93 0.13 7.98
CA LEU A 6 -4.62 0.40 9.38
C LEU A 6 -4.09 1.82 9.59
N LEU A 7 -3.27 2.33 8.67
CA LEU A 7 -2.68 3.66 8.80
C LEU A 7 -3.58 4.80 8.30
N VAL A 8 -4.38 4.56 7.27
CA VAL A 8 -5.23 5.57 6.60
C VAL A 8 -6.70 5.49 7.07
N GLY A 9 -7.13 4.37 7.63
CA GLY A 9 -8.50 4.15 8.10
C GLY A 9 -9.50 3.71 7.02
N LYS A 10 -9.07 3.59 5.76
CA LYS A 10 -9.92 3.13 4.64
C LYS A 10 -9.14 2.27 3.63
N PRO A 11 -9.79 1.45 2.80
CA PRO A 11 -9.11 0.66 1.78
C PRO A 11 -8.50 1.51 0.65
N PRO A 12 -7.34 1.13 0.08
CA PRO A 12 -6.64 1.94 -0.93
C PRO A 12 -7.40 2.07 -2.26
N PHE A 13 -8.23 1.08 -2.61
CA PHE A 13 -8.94 1.01 -3.90
C PHE A 13 -10.46 1.14 -3.77
N GLU A 14 -10.96 1.59 -2.61
CA GLU A 14 -12.40 1.68 -2.33
C GLU A 14 -13.12 2.64 -3.29
N THR A 15 -14.24 2.17 -3.82
CA THR A 15 -15.17 2.92 -4.70
C THR A 15 -16.61 2.45 -4.45
N SER A 16 -17.60 3.21 -4.93
CA SER A 16 -19.02 2.87 -4.80
C SER A 16 -19.45 1.63 -5.60
N CYS A 17 -18.71 1.26 -6.65
CA CYS A 17 -18.98 0.10 -7.50
C CYS A 17 -17.80 -0.88 -7.50
N LEU A 18 -18.07 -2.19 -7.42
CA LEU A 18 -17.04 -3.25 -7.48
C LEU A 18 -16.24 -3.21 -8.79
N LYS A 19 -16.90 -2.94 -9.91
CA LYS A 19 -16.23 -2.83 -11.22
C LYS A 19 -15.16 -1.74 -11.22
N ASP A 20 -15.45 -0.62 -10.55
CA ASP A 20 -14.51 0.50 -10.45
C ASP A 20 -13.36 0.18 -9.48
N THR A 21 -13.63 -0.60 -8.42
CA THR A 21 -12.59 -1.10 -7.50
C THR A 21 -11.60 -1.97 -8.25
N TYR A 22 -12.08 -2.95 -9.04
CA TYR A 22 -11.21 -3.79 -9.88
C TYR A 22 -10.44 -2.97 -10.92
N SER A 23 -11.07 -1.96 -11.51
CA SER A 23 -10.42 -1.04 -12.45
C SER A 23 -9.27 -0.27 -11.78
N ARG A 24 -9.48 0.23 -10.55
CA ARG A 24 -8.43 0.90 -9.76
C ARG A 24 -7.30 -0.04 -9.37
N ILE A 25 -7.61 -1.26 -8.96
CA ILE A 25 -6.60 -2.30 -8.66
C ILE A 25 -5.74 -2.56 -9.92
N LYS A 26 -6.38 -2.78 -11.08
CA LYS A 26 -5.66 -3.04 -12.34
C LYS A 26 -4.79 -1.87 -12.77
N LYS A 27 -5.24 -0.64 -12.54
CA LYS A 27 -4.48 0.60 -12.84
C LYS A 27 -3.49 0.98 -11.74
N ASN A 28 -3.43 0.22 -10.65
CA ASN A 28 -2.71 0.54 -9.42
C ASN A 28 -2.95 1.99 -8.93
N ASN A 29 -4.21 2.43 -9.00
CA ASN A 29 -4.59 3.81 -8.70
C ASN A 29 -5.12 3.94 -7.27
N TYR A 30 -4.25 4.40 -6.38
CA TYR A 30 -4.56 4.78 -5.01
C TYR A 30 -3.69 5.99 -4.60
N THR A 31 -4.09 6.68 -3.54
CA THR A 31 -3.40 7.89 -3.08
C THR A 31 -3.03 7.73 -1.60
N ILE A 32 -1.81 8.12 -1.23
CA ILE A 32 -1.37 8.12 0.16
C ILE A 32 -1.54 9.54 0.71
N PRO A 33 -2.29 9.75 1.81
CA PRO A 33 -2.46 11.08 2.41
C PRO A 33 -1.16 11.69 2.93
N TRP A 34 -1.15 13.01 3.11
CA TRP A 34 0.02 13.76 3.58
C TRP A 34 0.45 13.46 5.02
N HIS A 35 -0.46 12.97 5.86
CA HIS A 35 -0.19 12.67 7.27
C HIS A 35 0.54 11.33 7.48
N ILE A 36 0.71 10.53 6.41
CA ILE A 36 1.43 9.26 6.48
C ILE A 36 2.92 9.53 6.41
N THR A 37 3.70 8.90 7.29
CA THR A 37 5.15 9.07 7.32
C THR A 37 5.80 8.61 6.01
N PRO A 38 6.91 9.23 5.58
CA PRO A 38 7.59 8.84 4.34
C PRO A 38 8.03 7.37 4.31
N THR A 39 8.44 6.82 5.45
CA THR A 39 8.84 5.40 5.59
C THR A 39 7.65 4.47 5.35
N ALA A 40 6.52 4.72 6.03
CA ALA A 40 5.29 3.96 5.82
C ALA A 40 4.77 4.07 4.39
N ALA A 41 4.80 5.28 3.81
CA ALA A 41 4.37 5.51 2.44
C ALA A 41 5.22 4.73 1.43
N THR A 42 6.53 4.65 1.67
CA THR A 42 7.47 3.90 0.83
C THR A 42 7.19 2.40 0.90
N LEU A 43 7.00 1.85 2.10
CA LEU A 43 6.66 0.44 2.29
C LEU A 43 5.32 0.09 1.62
N ILE A 44 4.29 0.92 1.79
CA ILE A 44 2.99 0.74 1.13
C ILE A 44 3.16 0.66 -0.39
N LYS A 45 3.98 1.55 -0.99
CA LYS A 45 4.23 1.56 -2.44
C LYS A 45 4.90 0.29 -2.92
N LYS A 46 5.89 -0.22 -2.18
CA LYS A 46 6.57 -1.50 -2.48
C LYS A 46 5.58 -2.67 -2.40
N MET A 47 4.76 -2.75 -1.35
CA MET A 47 3.81 -3.85 -1.15
C MET A 47 2.63 -3.82 -2.13
N LEU A 48 2.15 -2.63 -2.52
CA LEU A 48 1.08 -2.43 -3.48
C LEU A 48 1.62 -2.18 -4.90
N HIS A 49 2.75 -2.80 -5.25
CA HIS A 49 3.28 -2.67 -6.60
C HIS A 49 2.41 -3.42 -7.61
N ALA A 50 2.27 -2.86 -8.82
CA ALA A 50 1.45 -3.44 -9.90
C ALA A 50 2.03 -4.77 -10.38
N ASP A 51 3.34 -4.81 -10.58
CA ASP A 51 4.10 -6.03 -10.86
C ASP A 51 4.34 -6.83 -9.56
N PRO A 52 3.85 -8.08 -9.46
CA PRO A 52 4.10 -8.95 -8.31
C PRO A 52 5.58 -9.25 -8.07
N ALA A 53 6.42 -9.31 -9.11
CA ALA A 53 7.84 -9.64 -8.98
C ALA A 53 8.65 -8.52 -8.28
N GLN A 54 8.12 -7.29 -8.27
CA GLN A 54 8.70 -6.15 -7.58
C GLN A 54 8.23 -6.03 -6.13
N ARG A 55 7.32 -6.90 -5.68
CA ARG A 55 6.83 -6.87 -4.30
C ARG A 55 7.86 -7.53 -3.39
N PRO A 56 8.17 -6.92 -2.24
CA PRO A 56 9.08 -7.53 -1.28
C PRO A 56 8.49 -8.80 -0.69
N SER A 57 9.37 -9.74 -0.37
CA SER A 57 9.07 -10.89 0.48
C SER A 57 8.74 -10.46 1.90
N VAL A 58 8.16 -11.36 2.68
CA VAL A 58 7.81 -11.09 4.09
C VAL A 58 9.07 -10.75 4.91
N ALA A 59 10.20 -11.40 4.64
CA ALA A 59 11.46 -11.12 5.33
C ALA A 59 11.98 -9.70 5.03
N GLU A 60 11.90 -9.27 3.76
CA GLU A 60 12.29 -7.91 3.37
C GLU A 60 11.37 -6.85 3.95
N VAL A 61 10.06 -7.14 4.07
CA VAL A 61 9.10 -6.24 4.74
C VAL A 61 9.46 -6.06 6.21
N GLN A 62 9.81 -7.13 6.94
CA GLN A 62 10.20 -7.04 8.35
C GLN A 62 11.49 -6.26 8.57
N ALA A 63 12.40 -6.27 7.59
CA ALA A 63 13.65 -5.52 7.62
C ALA A 63 13.53 -4.09 7.09
N ASP A 64 12.34 -3.66 6.63
CA ASP A 64 12.13 -2.31 6.12
C ASP A 64 12.21 -1.27 7.25
N GLU A 65 12.66 -0.06 6.91
CA GLU A 65 12.85 1.07 7.83
C GLU A 65 11.60 1.37 8.66
N PHE A 66 10.40 1.14 8.09
CA PHE A 66 9.14 1.29 8.81
C PHE A 66 9.06 0.45 10.10
N PHE A 67 9.68 -0.73 10.13
CA PHE A 67 9.70 -1.61 11.32
C PHE A 67 10.99 -1.49 12.13
N THR A 68 12.11 -1.14 11.50
CA THR A 68 13.42 -1.11 12.19
C THR A 68 13.75 0.25 12.82
N SER A 69 13.07 1.32 12.40
CA SER A 69 13.36 2.71 12.81
C SER A 69 12.19 3.36 13.56
N GLY A 70 11.44 2.54 14.31
CA GLY A 70 10.30 2.95 15.14
C GLY A 70 10.69 3.52 16.50
#